data_AF-A0A2T0RQ61-F1
#
_entry.id   AF-A0A2T0RQ61-F1
#
_cell.length_a   1.000
_cell.length_b   1.000
_cell.length_c   1.000
_cell.angle_alpha   90.00
_cell.angle_beta   90.00
_cell.angle_gamma   90.00
#
_symmetry.space_group_name_H-M   'P 1'
#
loop_
_entity.id
_entity.type
_entity.pdbx_description
1 polymer ?
#
loop_
_entity_poly.entity_id
_entity_poly.type
_entity_poly.pdbx_seq_one_letter_code
_entity_poly.pdbx_strand_id
1 'polypeptide(L)'
;MAILSGVNEVVFPRGADGRRSSSDLGREVVADALRAADPAAADAASAERDWRTGYLRHFRALVEAGDGYAVAEAGLASVRARMRVDRDDAGDAPLTGIFAADSRAPGTVTAAGPGADSRPPGTVTVVGSGADSRPLGTVTVAGGEKPERELTVPYRGELLRGDALHRQLDAWVAAGTIEESCAEMVRAVAAEPGWLDLSDQRLVVLGAGSEMGPLPAVLGWGGTVLGVDLPRPDLWARIAATARRGAGTLLAPGTSVETAGADLLTGLPEVARWLLGVEGRLVLGNYVYAPGAAYARLSAAVDALCTHVIEARPDTALAFLATPTDVFAVPGDVVTQATERYRHRSRRARLGHLLSAERLLTPNYPPGANPGIADSLVPQQGPNYALAKRIQRWRASAARRAGTTVSFSVAPPTRTRSVTANRLLAAAYAGAHLFDVEIFEPATSNKLMAALLVHQLRNPRPAAAEAWRDEARGAAHGGFWRTPYQPRSVLGLAALRGLPTTLR
;
A
#
# COMPACT_ATOMS: atom_id res chain seq x y z
N MET A 1 -25.27 -23.16 -14.66
CA MET A 1 -24.13 -22.24 -14.72
C MET A 1 -24.66 -20.91 -15.23
N ALA A 2 -25.31 -20.13 -14.36
CA ALA A 2 -25.89 -18.85 -14.73
C ALA A 2 -24.75 -17.83 -14.87
N ILE A 3 -24.68 -17.18 -16.03
CA ILE A 3 -23.79 -16.06 -16.30
C ILE A 3 -24.24 -14.94 -15.36
N LEU A 4 -23.37 -14.55 -14.42
CA LEU A 4 -23.55 -13.33 -13.63
C LEU A 4 -23.37 -12.15 -14.60
N SER A 5 -24.47 -11.67 -15.17
CA SER A 5 -24.54 -10.39 -15.89
C SER A 5 -24.62 -9.25 -14.89
N GLY A 6 -23.70 -8.28 -14.94
CA GLY A 6 -23.75 -7.07 -14.10
C GLY A 6 -22.46 -6.74 -13.33
N VAL A 7 -21.28 -7.06 -13.86
CA VAL A 7 -20.02 -6.79 -13.15
C VAL A 7 -19.55 -5.35 -13.39
N ASN A 8 -19.54 -4.54 -12.34
CA ASN A 8 -18.95 -3.19 -12.36
C ASN A 8 -17.43 -3.29 -12.20
N GLU A 9 -16.65 -3.29 -13.29
CA GLU A 9 -15.18 -3.40 -13.19
C GLU A 9 -14.49 -2.04 -13.20
N VAL A 10 -13.57 -1.78 -12.25
CA VAL A 10 -12.69 -0.61 -12.28
C VAL A 10 -11.65 -0.74 -13.40
N VAL A 11 -11.69 0.17 -14.36
CA VAL A 11 -10.92 0.14 -15.60
C VAL A 11 -10.24 1.48 -15.91
N PHE A 12 -9.20 1.44 -16.75
CA PHE A 12 -8.59 2.65 -17.31
C PHE A 12 -9.51 3.29 -18.35
N PRO A 13 -9.44 4.61 -18.59
CA PRO A 13 -10.22 5.22 -19.67
C PRO A 13 -9.82 4.65 -21.04
N ARG A 14 -10.78 4.65 -21.98
CA ARG A 14 -10.49 4.40 -23.41
C ARG A 14 -9.83 5.64 -24.02
N GLY A 15 -8.75 5.43 -24.76
CA GLY A 15 -8.12 6.45 -25.60
C GLY A 15 -8.94 6.72 -26.86
N ALA A 16 -8.47 7.68 -27.66
CA ALA A 16 -9.09 8.05 -28.94
C ALA A 16 -9.14 6.88 -29.95
N ASP A 17 -8.24 5.90 -29.80
CA ASP A 17 -8.20 4.67 -30.61
C ASP A 17 -9.07 3.54 -30.04
N GLY A 18 -9.89 3.83 -29.02
CA GLY A 18 -10.78 2.88 -28.34
C GLY A 18 -10.10 1.92 -27.36
N ARG A 19 -8.76 1.93 -27.27
CA ARG A 19 -7.99 1.03 -26.40
C ARG A 19 -7.76 1.63 -25.02
N ARG A 20 -7.62 0.77 -24.01
CA ARG A 20 -7.30 1.16 -22.63
C ARG A 20 -5.78 1.12 -22.41
N SER A 21 -5.18 2.22 -21.98
CA SER A 21 -3.72 2.34 -21.84
C SER A 21 -3.30 2.72 -20.43
N SER A 22 -2.63 1.81 -19.75
CA SER A 22 -2.03 2.08 -18.43
C SER A 22 -0.84 3.06 -18.50
N SER A 23 -0.15 3.10 -19.65
CA SER A 23 0.98 4.02 -19.84
C SER A 23 0.52 5.46 -20.02
N ASP A 24 -0.54 5.68 -20.81
CA ASP A 24 -1.10 7.02 -21.00
C ASP A 24 -1.69 7.54 -19.68
N LEU A 25 -2.44 6.71 -18.94
CA LEU A 25 -2.92 7.08 -17.61
C LEU A 25 -1.75 7.47 -16.69
N GLY A 26 -0.72 6.63 -16.61
CA GLY A 26 0.43 6.89 -15.74
C GLY A 26 1.13 8.20 -16.09
N ARG A 27 1.37 8.46 -17.37
CA ARG A 27 1.98 9.70 -17.85
C ARG A 27 1.15 10.92 -17.50
N GLU A 28 -0.15 10.87 -17.78
CA GLU A 28 -1.07 11.99 -17.57
C GLU A 28 -1.27 12.31 -16.08
N VAL A 29 -1.42 11.29 -15.24
CA VAL A 29 -1.57 11.47 -13.79
C VAL A 29 -0.32 12.10 -13.18
N VAL A 30 0.88 11.64 -13.59
CA VAL A 30 2.13 12.22 -13.10
C VAL A 30 2.31 13.65 -13.58
N ALA A 31 1.97 13.95 -14.84
CA ALA A 31 2.02 15.31 -15.36
C ALA A 31 1.04 16.25 -14.63
N ASP A 32 -0.19 15.82 -14.37
CA ASP A 32 -1.18 16.62 -13.64
C ASP A 32 -0.75 16.88 -12.19
N ALA A 33 -0.16 15.87 -11.53
CA ALA A 33 0.39 16.02 -10.19
C ALA A 33 1.55 17.03 -10.16
N LEU A 34 2.48 16.93 -11.12
CA LEU A 34 3.61 17.87 -11.24
C LEU A 34 3.13 19.30 -11.52
N ARG A 35 2.07 19.47 -12.30
CA ARG A 35 1.58 20.80 -12.70
C ARG A 35 1.20 21.69 -11.51
N ALA A 36 0.88 21.11 -10.36
CA ALA A 36 0.57 21.83 -9.13
C ALA A 36 1.81 22.52 -8.51
N ALA A 37 3.03 22.09 -8.82
CA ALA A 37 4.26 22.57 -8.18
C ALA A 37 5.38 22.94 -9.16
N ASP A 38 5.49 22.23 -10.29
CA ASP A 38 6.50 22.44 -11.32
C ASP A 38 5.90 22.22 -12.73
N PRO A 39 5.42 23.30 -13.39
CA PRO A 39 4.86 23.23 -14.74
C PRO A 39 5.86 22.73 -15.79
N ALA A 40 7.16 23.03 -15.65
CA ALA A 40 8.16 22.60 -16.63
C ALA A 40 8.41 21.08 -16.54
N ALA A 41 8.47 20.53 -15.33
CA ALA A 41 8.51 19.08 -15.11
C ALA A 41 7.22 18.41 -15.59
N ALA A 42 6.06 19.05 -15.41
CA ALA A 42 4.78 18.56 -15.92
C ALA A 42 4.78 18.44 -17.44
N ASP A 43 5.27 19.46 -18.15
CA ASP A 43 5.38 19.44 -19.62
C ASP A 43 6.36 18.35 -20.10
N ALA A 44 7.48 18.18 -19.39
CA ALA A 44 8.43 17.09 -19.66
C ALA A 44 7.82 15.70 -19.47
N ALA A 45 7.00 15.51 -18.44
CA ALA A 45 6.27 14.27 -18.21
C ALA A 45 5.23 14.02 -19.32
N SER A 46 4.44 15.03 -19.68
CA SER A 46 3.44 14.95 -20.76
C SER A 46 4.09 14.63 -22.12
N ALA A 47 5.28 15.14 -22.40
CA ALA A 47 6.01 14.90 -23.65
C ALA A 47 6.76 13.55 -23.70
N GLU A 48 6.75 12.75 -22.62
CA GLU A 48 7.44 11.46 -22.57
C GLU A 48 6.85 10.44 -23.56
N ARG A 49 7.67 10.06 -24.54
CA ARG A 49 7.28 9.12 -25.61
C ARG A 49 7.55 7.67 -25.22
N ASP A 50 8.59 7.40 -24.43
CA ASP A 50 8.89 6.05 -23.92
C ASP A 50 8.60 5.98 -22.42
N TRP A 51 7.31 5.97 -22.07
CA TRP A 51 6.88 5.92 -20.67
C TRP A 51 7.37 4.66 -19.94
N ARG A 52 7.58 3.54 -20.66
CA ARG A 52 7.99 2.26 -20.07
C ARG A 52 9.37 2.35 -19.41
N THR A 53 10.23 3.21 -19.94
CA THR A 53 11.60 3.41 -19.43
C THR A 53 11.76 4.78 -18.78
N GLY A 54 11.19 5.82 -19.39
CA GLY A 54 11.35 7.22 -19.01
C GLY A 54 10.62 7.64 -17.73
N TYR A 55 9.69 6.83 -17.19
CA TYR A 55 8.92 7.20 -15.99
C TYR A 55 9.80 7.54 -14.77
N LEU A 56 10.97 6.90 -14.63
CA LEU A 56 11.82 7.01 -13.43
C LEU A 56 12.16 8.47 -13.07
N ARG A 57 12.53 9.29 -14.06
CA ARG A 57 12.88 10.71 -13.83
C ARG A 57 11.68 11.53 -13.40
N HIS A 58 10.49 11.20 -13.90
CA HIS A 58 9.25 11.93 -13.60
C HIS A 58 8.75 11.61 -12.19
N PHE A 59 8.93 10.37 -11.73
CA PHE A 59 8.64 10.02 -10.33
C PHE A 59 9.62 10.65 -9.33
N ARG A 60 10.86 10.87 -9.75
CA ARG A 60 11.82 11.66 -8.97
C ARG A 60 11.42 13.13 -8.91
N ALA A 61 11.03 13.71 -10.05
CA ALA A 61 10.56 15.09 -10.13
C ALA A 61 9.37 15.38 -9.19
N LEU A 62 8.46 14.40 -9.00
CA LEU A 62 7.34 14.53 -8.05
C LEU A 62 7.78 14.83 -6.61
N VAL A 63 8.99 14.42 -6.23
CA VAL A 63 9.55 14.65 -4.90
C VAL A 63 10.40 15.91 -4.88
N GLU A 64 11.14 16.18 -5.96
CA GLU A 64 11.97 17.38 -6.10
C GLU A 64 11.17 18.69 -6.21
N ALA A 65 9.91 18.62 -6.67
CA ALA A 65 9.02 19.79 -6.79
C ALA A 65 8.65 20.46 -5.45
N GLY A 66 8.94 19.83 -4.30
CA GLY A 66 8.90 20.47 -2.97
C GLY A 66 7.51 20.54 -2.30
N ASP A 67 6.44 20.84 -3.03
CA ASP A 67 5.07 20.88 -2.45
C ASP A 67 4.39 19.49 -2.48
N GLY A 68 4.80 18.63 -1.55
CA GLY A 68 4.31 17.25 -1.50
C GLY A 68 2.80 17.11 -1.23
N TYR A 69 2.14 18.09 -0.60
CA TYR A 69 0.69 18.03 -0.37
C TYR A 69 -0.07 18.42 -1.63
N ALA A 70 0.27 19.53 -2.29
CA ALA A 70 -0.38 19.95 -3.53
C ALA A 70 -0.20 18.90 -4.64
N VAL A 71 1.01 18.33 -4.77
CA VAL A 71 1.30 17.24 -5.72
C VAL A 71 0.43 16.01 -5.42
N ALA A 72 0.27 15.65 -4.14
CA ALA A 72 -0.56 14.52 -3.75
C ALA A 72 -2.03 14.72 -4.07
N GLU A 73 -2.58 15.88 -3.71
CA GLU A 73 -3.98 16.23 -3.96
C GLU A 73 -4.30 16.27 -5.46
N ALA A 74 -3.44 16.91 -6.26
CA ALA A 74 -3.58 16.99 -7.71
C ALA A 74 -3.46 15.61 -8.38
N GLY A 75 -2.51 14.78 -7.95
CA GLY A 75 -2.36 13.41 -8.46
C GLY A 75 -3.59 12.54 -8.18
N LEU A 76 -4.12 12.58 -6.96
CA LEU A 76 -5.36 11.85 -6.62
C LEU A 76 -6.59 12.41 -7.38
N ALA A 77 -6.68 13.73 -7.54
CA ALA A 77 -7.75 14.34 -8.34
C ALA A 77 -7.71 13.87 -9.80
N SER A 78 -6.51 13.80 -10.40
CA SER A 78 -6.32 13.28 -11.75
C SER A 78 -6.73 11.81 -11.87
N VAL A 79 -6.34 10.96 -10.90
CA VAL A 79 -6.79 9.55 -10.86
C VAL A 79 -8.31 9.47 -10.81
N ARG A 80 -8.97 10.20 -9.90
CA ARG A 80 -10.44 10.19 -9.77
C ARG A 80 -11.15 10.67 -11.04
N ALA A 81 -10.62 11.71 -11.70
CA ALA A 81 -11.20 12.27 -12.92
C ALA A 81 -11.06 11.33 -14.13
N ARG A 82 -10.00 10.52 -14.19
CA ARG A 82 -9.67 9.69 -15.36
C ARG A 82 -10.16 8.25 -15.25
N MET A 83 -10.18 7.67 -14.05
CA MET A 83 -10.59 6.28 -13.86
C MET A 83 -12.08 6.07 -14.17
N ARG A 84 -12.41 4.89 -14.67
CA ARG A 84 -13.75 4.51 -15.10
C ARG A 84 -14.21 3.21 -14.44
N VAL A 85 -15.50 2.98 -14.51
CA VAL A 85 -16.16 1.71 -14.21
C VAL A 85 -16.79 1.22 -15.51
N ASP A 86 -16.37 0.05 -15.97
CA ASP A 86 -17.07 -0.64 -17.06
C ASP A 86 -18.36 -1.22 -16.49
N ARG A 87 -19.50 -0.78 -17.00
CA ARG A 87 -20.82 -1.31 -16.62
C ARG A 87 -21.33 -2.09 -17.82
N ASP A 88 -21.47 -3.40 -17.68
CA ASP A 88 -21.86 -4.35 -18.75
C ASP A 88 -22.98 -3.81 -19.68
N ASP A 89 -23.96 -3.07 -19.13
CA ASP A 89 -25.14 -2.60 -19.87
C ASP A 89 -25.15 -1.09 -20.21
N ALA A 90 -24.19 -0.30 -19.73
CA ALA A 90 -24.22 1.18 -19.82
C ALA A 90 -22.91 1.84 -20.28
N GLY A 91 -21.85 1.06 -20.49
CA GLY A 91 -20.53 1.56 -20.87
C GLY A 91 -19.78 2.23 -19.72
N ASP A 92 -18.71 2.97 -20.07
CA ASP A 92 -17.81 3.59 -19.10
C ASP A 92 -18.51 4.69 -18.28
N ALA A 93 -18.63 4.48 -16.98
CA ALA A 93 -19.02 5.52 -16.02
C ALA A 93 -17.80 6.06 -15.24
N PRO A 94 -17.82 7.30 -14.72
CA PRO A 94 -16.77 7.79 -13.83
C PRO A 94 -16.65 6.95 -12.54
N LEU A 95 -15.41 6.68 -12.09
CA LEU A 95 -15.16 5.98 -10.82
C LEU A 95 -15.79 6.70 -9.61
N THR A 96 -15.89 8.03 -9.64
CA THR A 96 -16.54 8.83 -8.58
C THR A 96 -18.01 8.48 -8.37
N GLY A 97 -18.69 7.91 -9.38
CA GLY A 97 -20.08 7.47 -9.28
C GLY A 97 -20.26 6.00 -8.89
N ILE A 98 -19.20 5.28 -8.53
CA ILE A 98 -19.26 3.83 -8.26
C ILE A 98 -20.16 3.50 -7.05
N PHE A 99 -20.22 4.39 -6.05
CA PHE A 99 -21.06 4.24 -4.86
C PHE A 99 -22.43 4.94 -4.98
N ALA A 100 -22.72 5.62 -6.10
CA ALA A 100 -23.94 6.42 -6.25
C ALA A 100 -25.22 5.58 -6.50
N ALA A 101 -25.09 4.29 -6.82
CA ALA A 101 -26.25 3.39 -6.93
C ALA A 101 -26.99 3.23 -5.59
N ASP A 102 -26.37 3.59 -4.46
CA ASP A 102 -26.96 3.55 -3.13
C ASP A 102 -27.90 4.72 -2.80
N SER A 103 -28.12 5.69 -3.71
CA SER A 103 -28.95 6.89 -3.45
C SER A 103 -30.20 7.06 -4.33
N ARG A 104 -30.54 6.09 -5.21
CA ARG A 104 -31.85 6.14 -5.89
C ARG A 104 -32.96 5.62 -4.97
N ALA A 105 -33.83 6.52 -4.53
CA ALA A 105 -35.15 6.15 -4.04
C ALA A 105 -35.85 5.25 -5.08
N PRO A 106 -36.62 4.23 -4.69
CA PRO A 106 -37.32 3.36 -5.63
C PRO A 106 -38.16 4.21 -6.59
N GLY A 107 -37.85 4.15 -7.88
CA GLY A 107 -38.63 4.82 -8.90
C GLY A 107 -40.01 4.15 -9.01
N THR A 108 -41.07 4.92 -8.78
CA THR A 108 -42.44 4.48 -9.01
C THR A 108 -42.66 4.32 -10.51
N VAL A 109 -42.79 3.10 -11.00
CA VAL A 109 -43.23 2.84 -12.38
C VAL A 109 -44.69 2.40 -12.35
N THR A 110 -45.57 3.23 -12.88
CA THR A 110 -46.99 2.91 -13.05
C THR A 110 -47.17 2.14 -14.36
N ALA A 111 -47.41 0.84 -14.29
CA ALA A 111 -47.83 0.06 -15.44
C ALA A 111 -49.36 0.06 -15.55
N ALA A 112 -49.90 0.54 -16.67
CA ALA A 112 -51.31 0.37 -17.00
C ALA A 112 -51.53 -1.03 -17.60
N GLY A 113 -52.28 -1.89 -16.90
CA GLY A 113 -52.69 -3.18 -17.44
C GLY A 113 -53.72 -3.02 -18.56
N PRO A 114 -53.77 -3.93 -19.57
CA PRO A 114 -54.83 -3.91 -20.57
C PRO A 114 -56.15 -4.32 -19.91
N GLY A 115 -57.15 -3.45 -20.04
CA GLY A 115 -58.44 -3.63 -19.39
C GLY A 115 -59.24 -4.81 -19.94
N ALA A 116 -59.85 -5.55 -19.01
CA ALA A 116 -61.14 -6.21 -19.16
C ALA A 116 -61.62 -6.67 -17.77
N ASP A 117 -62.17 -5.74 -16.99
CA ASP A 117 -63.29 -5.92 -16.04
C ASP A 117 -63.29 -4.78 -15.00
N SER A 118 -64.50 -4.34 -14.67
CA SER A 118 -64.82 -3.23 -13.77
C SER A 118 -64.50 -3.53 -12.29
N ARG A 119 -63.21 -3.52 -11.94
CA ARG A 119 -62.71 -3.29 -10.58
C ARG A 119 -61.73 -2.11 -10.57
N PRO A 120 -61.71 -1.27 -9.51
CA PRO A 120 -60.62 -0.31 -9.34
C PRO A 120 -59.28 -1.08 -9.33
N PRO A 121 -58.25 -0.64 -10.08
CA PRO A 121 -56.98 -1.35 -10.12
C PRO A 121 -56.40 -1.39 -8.70
N GLY A 122 -56.26 -2.59 -8.16
CA GLY A 122 -55.47 -2.81 -6.96
C GLY A 122 -54.03 -2.45 -7.28
N THR A 123 -53.47 -1.48 -6.56
CA THR A 123 -52.06 -1.13 -6.65
C THR A 123 -51.23 -2.33 -6.22
N VAL A 124 -50.70 -3.09 -7.17
CA VAL A 124 -49.66 -4.08 -6.89
C VAL A 124 -48.32 -3.35 -6.98
N THR A 125 -47.76 -3.01 -5.82
CA THR A 125 -46.39 -2.51 -5.72
C THR A 125 -45.43 -3.66 -5.99
N VAL A 126 -44.94 -3.77 -7.23
CA VAL A 126 -43.79 -4.63 -7.51
C VAL A 126 -42.54 -3.82 -7.23
N VAL A 127 -41.86 -4.15 -6.12
CA VAL A 127 -40.56 -3.59 -5.78
C VAL A 127 -39.52 -4.20 -6.70
N GLY A 128 -39.21 -3.53 -7.81
CA GLY A 128 -38.05 -3.84 -8.64
C GLY A 128 -36.83 -3.07 -8.12
N SER A 129 -35.96 -3.73 -7.35
CA SER A 129 -34.65 -3.18 -7.01
C SER A 129 -33.76 -3.21 -8.27
N GLY A 130 -33.25 -2.06 -8.69
CA GLY A 130 -32.23 -1.99 -9.73
C GLY A 130 -30.97 -2.75 -9.31
N ALA A 131 -30.50 -3.64 -10.19
CA ALA A 131 -29.29 -4.47 -10.09
C ALA A 131 -29.16 -5.34 -8.83
N ASP A 132 -29.19 -6.66 -9.02
CA ASP A 132 -29.00 -7.75 -8.05
C ASP A 132 -27.66 -7.68 -7.28
N SER A 133 -27.47 -6.71 -6.39
CA SER A 133 -26.38 -6.73 -5.41
C SER A 133 -26.88 -7.31 -4.09
N ARG A 134 -26.78 -8.64 -3.92
CA ARG A 134 -27.05 -9.27 -2.62
C ARG A 134 -26.04 -8.74 -1.58
N PRO A 135 -26.48 -8.39 -0.36
CA PRO A 135 -25.57 -8.04 0.72
C PRO A 135 -24.54 -9.16 0.95
N LEU A 136 -23.27 -8.80 1.14
CA LEU A 136 -22.25 -9.77 1.53
C LEU A 136 -22.58 -10.32 2.92
N GLY A 137 -22.66 -11.64 3.03
CA GLY A 137 -22.66 -12.32 4.32
C GLY A 137 -21.32 -12.11 5.06
N THR A 138 -21.27 -12.48 6.33
CA THR A 138 -20.03 -12.48 7.10
C THR A 138 -19.74 -13.89 7.64
N VAL A 139 -18.56 -14.41 7.33
CA VAL A 139 -18.02 -15.59 8.01
C VAL A 139 -17.09 -15.14 9.14
N THR A 140 -17.25 -15.77 10.31
CA THR A 140 -16.45 -15.49 11.51
C THR A 140 -15.54 -16.69 11.80
N VAL A 141 -14.25 -16.43 11.99
CA VAL A 141 -13.26 -17.42 12.42
C VAL A 141 -12.61 -16.93 13.70
N ALA A 142 -12.96 -17.54 14.83
CA ALA A 142 -12.35 -17.25 16.12
C ALA A 142 -11.04 -18.03 16.31
N GLY A 143 -10.05 -17.38 16.91
CA GLY A 143 -8.82 -18.00 17.38
C GLY A 143 -9.02 -18.84 18.64
N GLY A 144 -8.15 -19.82 18.85
CA GLY A 144 -8.19 -20.69 20.03
C GLY A 144 -7.08 -20.41 21.06
N GLU A 145 -6.13 -19.54 20.74
CA GLU A 145 -4.94 -19.31 21.57
C GLU A 145 -5.12 -18.16 22.56
N LYS A 146 -4.18 -18.03 23.51
CA LYS A 146 -4.13 -16.88 24.43
C LYS A 146 -3.44 -15.69 23.77
N PRO A 147 -3.93 -14.45 23.99
CA PRO A 147 -3.33 -13.26 23.39
C PRO A 147 -1.92 -13.03 23.91
N GLU A 148 -0.99 -12.74 22.99
CA GLU A 148 0.34 -12.22 23.34
C GLU A 148 0.19 -10.87 24.05
N ARG A 149 0.76 -10.75 25.27
CA ARG A 149 0.67 -9.52 26.09
C ARG A 149 1.97 -8.73 26.15
N GLU A 150 3.00 -9.14 25.41
CA GLU A 150 4.29 -8.48 25.34
C GLU A 150 4.67 -8.33 23.86
N LEU A 151 5.29 -7.21 23.49
CA LEU A 151 5.79 -7.03 22.13
C LEU A 151 7.01 -7.93 21.91
N THR A 152 6.90 -8.82 20.94
CA THR A 152 8.01 -9.65 20.49
C THR A 152 8.28 -9.43 18.99
N VAL A 153 9.54 -9.46 18.61
CA VAL A 153 9.97 -9.33 17.21
C VAL A 153 10.88 -10.51 16.86
N PRO A 154 10.46 -11.43 15.97
CA PRO A 154 11.33 -12.51 15.54
C PRO A 154 12.44 -11.93 14.65
N TYR A 155 13.69 -12.30 14.88
CA TYR A 155 14.82 -11.89 14.06
C TYR A 155 15.94 -12.92 14.12
N ARG A 156 16.37 -13.42 12.95
CA ARG A 156 17.49 -14.37 12.80
C ARG A 156 17.41 -15.59 13.72
N GLY A 157 16.20 -16.17 13.84
CA GLY A 157 15.94 -17.36 14.65
C GLY A 157 15.72 -17.10 16.14
N GLU A 158 15.87 -15.85 16.60
CA GLU A 158 15.57 -15.44 17.96
C GLU A 158 14.24 -14.69 18.06
N LEU A 159 13.60 -14.74 19.23
CA LEU A 159 12.41 -13.96 19.53
C LEU A 159 12.79 -12.81 20.48
N LEU A 160 12.99 -11.63 19.92
CA LEU A 160 13.50 -10.47 20.65
C LEU A 160 12.40 -9.81 21.48
N ARG A 161 12.75 -9.44 22.72
CA ARG A 161 11.90 -8.72 23.70
C ARG A 161 12.78 -8.03 24.74
N GLY A 162 12.20 -7.09 25.49
CA GLY A 162 12.91 -6.30 26.52
C GLY A 162 14.26 -5.76 26.03
N ASP A 163 15.31 -5.95 26.82
CA ASP A 163 16.66 -5.45 26.50
C ASP A 163 17.25 -6.02 25.21
N ALA A 164 16.90 -7.26 24.83
CA ALA A 164 17.38 -7.84 23.58
C ALA A 164 16.81 -7.12 22.36
N LEU A 165 15.52 -6.74 22.43
CA LEU A 165 14.88 -5.90 21.42
C LEU A 165 15.54 -4.52 21.38
N HIS A 166 15.75 -3.88 22.53
CA HIS A 166 16.38 -2.54 22.58
C HIS A 166 17.77 -2.52 21.95
N ARG A 167 18.64 -3.48 22.31
CA ARG A 167 19.98 -3.59 21.70
C ARG A 167 19.92 -3.81 20.19
N GLN A 168 18.95 -4.60 19.70
CA GLN A 168 18.79 -4.80 18.27
C GLN A 168 18.32 -3.54 17.55
N LEU A 169 17.43 -2.76 18.16
CA LEU A 169 17.01 -1.46 17.63
C LEU A 169 18.19 -0.48 17.55
N ASP A 170 19.02 -0.41 18.60
CA ASP A 170 20.25 0.40 18.61
C ASP A 170 21.20 -0.03 17.47
N ALA A 171 21.38 -1.34 17.29
CA ALA A 171 22.21 -1.88 16.23
C ALA A 171 21.67 -1.55 14.84
N TRP A 172 20.36 -1.63 14.62
CA TRP A 172 19.74 -1.24 13.34
C TRP A 172 19.86 0.26 13.07
N VAL A 173 19.71 1.12 14.08
CA VAL A 173 19.90 2.57 13.88
C VAL A 173 21.37 2.90 13.58
N ALA A 174 22.31 2.34 14.34
CA ALA A 174 23.75 2.56 14.11
C ALA A 174 24.17 2.07 12.71
N ALA A 175 23.63 0.92 12.27
CA ALA A 175 23.83 0.39 10.93
C ALA A 175 23.08 1.19 9.84
N GLY A 176 22.23 2.14 10.22
CA GLY A 176 21.40 2.90 9.28
C GLY A 176 20.36 2.05 8.58
N THR A 177 19.95 0.94 9.18
CA THR A 177 18.93 0.01 8.67
C THR A 177 17.53 0.59 8.83
N ILE A 178 17.28 1.27 9.96
CA ILE A 178 16.05 1.98 10.28
C ILE A 178 16.38 3.39 10.76
N GLU A 179 15.42 4.30 10.70
CA GLU A 179 15.54 5.63 11.27
C GLU A 179 15.35 5.59 12.81
N GLU A 180 15.96 6.53 13.55
CA GLU A 180 15.83 6.60 15.03
C GLU A 180 14.35 6.66 15.45
N SER A 181 13.56 7.47 14.74
CA SER A 181 12.11 7.57 15.00
C SER A 181 11.36 6.24 14.84
N CYS A 182 11.88 5.28 14.06
CA CYS A 182 11.33 3.93 14.00
C CYS A 182 11.63 3.15 15.30
N ALA A 183 12.89 3.20 15.75
CA ALA A 183 13.30 2.56 16.99
C ALA A 183 12.54 3.10 18.21
N GLU A 184 12.41 4.42 18.32
CA GLU A 184 11.64 5.08 19.39
C GLU A 184 10.18 4.61 19.45
N MET A 185 9.51 4.49 18.29
CA MET A 185 8.12 4.02 18.22
C MET A 185 8.00 2.58 18.71
N VAL A 186 8.94 1.71 18.34
CA VAL A 186 8.94 0.31 18.79
C VAL A 186 9.21 0.22 20.29
N ARG A 187 10.16 1.00 20.82
CA ARG A 187 10.43 1.09 22.27
C ARG A 187 9.21 1.55 23.04
N ALA A 188 8.48 2.55 22.53
CA ALA A 188 7.25 3.04 23.17
C ALA A 188 6.17 1.96 23.25
N VAL A 189 5.95 1.18 22.19
CA VAL A 189 5.00 0.06 22.22
C VAL A 189 5.46 -1.05 23.17
N ALA A 190 6.76 -1.35 23.20
CA ALA A 190 7.31 -2.34 24.13
C ALA A 190 7.16 -1.92 25.60
N ALA A 191 7.26 -0.61 25.89
CA ALA A 191 7.10 -0.03 27.22
C ALA A 191 5.64 0.03 27.68
N GLU A 192 4.68 -0.02 26.74
CA GLU A 192 3.24 0.07 27.02
C GLU A 192 2.49 -1.20 26.53
N PRO A 193 2.62 -2.36 27.21
CA PRO A 193 2.04 -3.61 26.72
C PRO A 193 0.52 -3.57 26.53
N GLY A 194 -0.17 -2.70 27.27
CA GLY A 194 -1.61 -2.47 27.12
C GLY A 194 -2.01 -1.90 25.75
N TRP A 195 -1.08 -1.29 25.01
CA TRP A 195 -1.36 -0.77 23.66
C TRP A 195 -1.62 -1.86 22.63
N LEU A 196 -1.13 -3.08 22.87
CA LEU A 196 -1.34 -4.24 21.99
C LEU A 196 -2.79 -4.74 22.03
N ASP A 197 -3.54 -4.43 23.09
CA ASP A 197 -4.96 -4.67 23.12
C ASP A 197 -5.64 -3.74 22.12
N LEU A 198 -6.15 -4.29 21.02
CA LEU A 198 -6.84 -3.57 19.95
C LEU A 198 -8.36 -3.86 19.93
N SER A 199 -8.94 -4.26 21.07
CA SER A 199 -10.37 -4.57 21.20
C SER A 199 -11.30 -3.39 20.87
N ASP A 200 -10.81 -2.17 21.05
CA ASP A 200 -11.46 -0.90 20.69
C ASP A 200 -11.38 -0.55 19.20
N GLN A 201 -10.63 -1.34 18.41
CA GLN A 201 -10.43 -1.13 16.97
C GLN A 201 -10.99 -2.30 16.15
N ARG A 202 -11.29 -2.02 14.88
CA ARG A 202 -11.66 -2.98 13.85
C ARG A 202 -10.71 -2.83 12.68
N LEU A 203 -9.71 -3.71 12.60
CA LEU A 203 -8.66 -3.58 11.60
C LEU A 203 -9.10 -4.20 10.28
N VAL A 204 -9.37 -3.38 9.28
CA VAL A 204 -9.64 -3.84 7.92
C VAL A 204 -8.31 -4.08 7.22
N VAL A 205 -8.12 -5.29 6.70
CA VAL A 205 -6.92 -5.67 5.95
C VAL A 205 -7.32 -5.98 4.52
N LEU A 206 -7.20 -4.98 3.65
CA LEU A 206 -7.34 -5.14 2.20
C LEU A 206 -6.08 -5.84 1.68
N GLY A 207 -6.23 -7.04 1.15
CA GLY A 207 -5.11 -7.95 0.87
C GLY A 207 -4.76 -8.82 2.09
N ALA A 208 -5.76 -9.48 2.67
CA ALA A 208 -5.61 -10.31 3.87
C ALA A 208 -4.57 -11.44 3.75
N GLY A 209 -4.28 -11.91 2.55
CA GLY A 209 -3.23 -12.90 2.27
C GLY A 209 -1.81 -12.32 2.13
N SER A 210 -1.64 -11.00 2.30
CA SER A 210 -0.35 -10.33 2.18
C SER A 210 0.60 -10.71 3.32
N GLU A 211 1.84 -11.09 2.99
CA GLU A 211 2.88 -11.43 3.97
C GLU A 211 3.30 -10.23 4.84
N MET A 212 3.09 -9.01 4.33
CA MET A 212 3.41 -7.76 5.03
C MET A 212 2.25 -7.20 5.84
N GLY A 213 1.03 -7.68 5.62
CA GLY A 213 -0.16 -7.16 6.29
C GLY A 213 -0.21 -7.56 7.77
N PRO A 214 -0.70 -6.69 8.67
CA PRO A 214 -0.64 -6.88 10.12
C PRO A 214 -1.58 -7.98 10.67
N LEU A 215 -2.28 -8.70 9.78
CA LEU A 215 -3.27 -9.72 10.14
C LEU A 215 -2.72 -10.76 11.15
N PRO A 216 -1.53 -11.38 10.95
CA PRO A 216 -1.01 -12.34 11.91
C PRO A 216 -0.71 -11.73 13.28
N ALA A 217 -0.07 -10.56 13.31
CA ALA A 217 0.27 -9.87 14.55
C ALA A 217 -0.98 -9.48 15.36
N VAL A 218 -1.97 -8.88 14.70
CA VAL A 218 -3.19 -8.39 15.35
C VAL A 218 -4.05 -9.55 15.86
N LEU A 219 -4.16 -10.64 15.09
CA LEU A 219 -4.83 -11.85 15.56
C LEU A 219 -4.05 -12.50 16.72
N GLY A 220 -2.72 -12.44 16.73
CA GLY A 220 -1.90 -12.90 17.86
C GLY A 220 -2.11 -12.09 19.15
N TRP A 221 -2.37 -10.79 19.03
CA TRP A 221 -2.69 -9.92 20.17
C TRP A 221 -4.15 -9.98 20.63
N GLY A 222 -5.00 -10.76 19.96
CA GLY A 222 -6.43 -10.88 20.31
C GLY A 222 -7.35 -9.86 19.63
N GLY A 223 -6.85 -9.10 18.66
CA GLY A 223 -7.63 -8.09 17.95
C GLY A 223 -8.65 -8.68 16.96
N THR A 224 -9.56 -7.83 16.49
CA THR A 224 -10.52 -8.18 15.43
C THR A 224 -10.04 -7.67 14.08
N VAL A 225 -9.93 -8.58 13.11
CA VAL A 225 -9.51 -8.30 11.73
C VAL A 225 -10.65 -8.54 10.75
N LEU A 226 -10.95 -7.54 9.93
CA LEU A 226 -11.83 -7.65 8.78
C LEU A 226 -10.98 -7.90 7.54
N GLY A 227 -10.86 -9.17 7.15
CA GLY A 227 -10.08 -9.56 5.98
C GLY A 227 -10.86 -9.38 4.70
N VAL A 228 -10.26 -8.70 3.71
CA VAL A 228 -10.77 -8.67 2.33
C VAL A 228 -9.64 -9.11 1.39
N ASP A 229 -9.93 -10.09 0.55
CA ASP A 229 -9.03 -10.59 -0.48
C ASP A 229 -9.86 -11.34 -1.54
N LEU A 230 -9.21 -11.74 -2.63
CA LEU A 230 -9.84 -12.42 -3.77
C LEU A 230 -10.61 -13.67 -3.32
N PRO A 231 -11.76 -13.99 -3.94
CA PRO A 231 -12.58 -15.15 -3.60
C PRO A 231 -11.94 -16.45 -4.11
N ARG A 232 -10.85 -16.87 -3.46
CA ARG A 232 -10.07 -18.07 -3.79
C ARG A 232 -10.03 -19.03 -2.59
N PRO A 233 -10.61 -20.24 -2.70
CA PRO A 233 -10.72 -21.16 -1.55
C PRO A 233 -9.38 -21.51 -0.90
N ASP A 234 -8.32 -21.70 -1.68
CA ASP A 234 -6.98 -22.03 -1.16
C ASP A 234 -6.36 -20.88 -0.35
N LEU A 235 -6.62 -19.63 -0.76
CA LEU A 235 -6.19 -18.44 -0.07
C LEU A 235 -6.91 -18.29 1.27
N TRP A 236 -8.24 -18.45 1.28
CA TRP A 236 -9.03 -18.35 2.50
C TRP A 236 -8.79 -19.49 3.47
N ALA A 237 -8.50 -20.70 2.99
CA ALA A 237 -8.04 -21.79 3.85
C ALA A 237 -6.76 -21.41 4.64
N ARG A 238 -5.78 -20.75 3.99
CA ARG A 238 -4.54 -20.29 4.65
C ARG A 238 -4.79 -19.15 5.63
N ILE A 239 -5.63 -18.19 5.26
CA ILE A 239 -5.99 -17.05 6.12
C ILE A 239 -6.73 -17.54 7.37
N ALA A 240 -7.75 -18.39 7.19
CA ALA A 240 -8.49 -19.00 8.30
C ALA A 240 -7.61 -19.86 9.19
N ALA A 241 -6.65 -20.61 8.63
CA ALA A 241 -5.68 -21.36 9.42
C ALA A 241 -4.79 -20.44 10.28
N THR A 242 -4.45 -19.24 9.78
CA THR A 242 -3.73 -18.23 10.57
C THR A 242 -4.59 -17.69 11.71
N ALA A 243 -5.88 -17.41 11.45
CA ALA A 243 -6.81 -16.95 12.48
C ALA A 243 -7.04 -17.98 13.58
N ARG A 244 -7.23 -19.26 13.24
CA ARG A 244 -7.41 -20.33 14.23
C ARG A 244 -6.22 -20.50 15.17
N ARG A 245 -5.00 -20.23 14.71
CA ARG A 245 -3.76 -20.24 15.52
C ARG A 245 -3.51 -18.93 16.29
N GLY A 246 -4.33 -17.91 16.08
CA GLY A 246 -4.26 -16.67 16.84
C GLY A 246 -5.17 -16.71 18.07
N ALA A 247 -5.23 -15.58 18.76
CA ALA A 247 -6.12 -15.32 19.89
C ALA A 247 -7.31 -14.41 19.53
N GLY A 248 -7.28 -13.81 18.34
CA GLY A 248 -8.24 -12.82 17.88
C GLY A 248 -9.33 -13.41 17.00
N THR A 249 -10.09 -12.53 16.36
CA THR A 249 -11.23 -12.89 15.52
C THR A 249 -11.04 -12.36 14.10
N LEU A 250 -11.18 -13.23 13.11
CA LEU A 250 -11.26 -12.86 11.70
C LEU A 250 -12.73 -12.80 11.26
N LEU A 251 -13.11 -11.69 10.65
CA LEU A 251 -14.35 -11.53 9.90
C LEU A 251 -14.00 -11.42 8.42
N ALA A 252 -14.72 -12.12 7.55
CA ALA A 252 -14.52 -12.04 6.11
C ALA A 252 -15.85 -12.01 5.37
N PRO A 253 -15.95 -11.35 4.20
CA PRO A 253 -17.16 -11.37 3.39
C PRO A 253 -17.38 -12.78 2.84
N GLY A 254 -18.56 -13.35 3.03
CA GLY A 254 -18.90 -14.71 2.60
C GLY A 254 -19.85 -15.42 3.57
N THR A 255 -20.25 -16.65 3.22
CA THR A 255 -21.12 -17.48 4.07
C THR A 255 -20.37 -18.63 4.76
N SER A 256 -19.22 -19.02 4.21
CA SER A 256 -18.29 -19.98 4.78
C SER A 256 -16.86 -19.59 4.41
N VAL A 257 -15.85 -20.29 4.95
CA VAL A 257 -14.44 -20.03 4.61
C VAL A 257 -14.17 -20.34 3.13
N GLU A 258 -14.85 -21.34 2.59
CA GLU A 258 -14.70 -21.80 1.20
C GLU A 258 -15.30 -20.80 0.19
N THR A 259 -16.32 -20.05 0.61
CA THR A 259 -16.98 -19.02 -0.21
C THR A 259 -16.56 -17.60 0.16
N ALA A 260 -15.59 -17.46 1.06
CA ALA A 260 -15.11 -16.16 1.51
C ALA A 260 -14.38 -15.40 0.39
N GLY A 261 -14.42 -14.07 0.49
CA GLY A 261 -13.67 -13.14 -0.35
C GLY A 261 -14.55 -12.24 -1.20
N ALA A 262 -13.94 -11.15 -1.64
CA ALA A 262 -14.51 -10.19 -2.56
C ALA A 262 -13.39 -9.56 -3.39
N ASP A 263 -13.59 -9.44 -4.69
CA ASP A 263 -12.64 -8.77 -5.57
C ASP A 263 -12.93 -7.26 -5.59
N LEU A 264 -11.96 -6.47 -5.16
CA LEU A 264 -12.08 -5.00 -5.07
C LEU A 264 -12.16 -4.31 -6.44
N LEU A 265 -11.82 -5.00 -7.53
CA LEU A 265 -11.99 -4.42 -8.87
C LEU A 265 -13.42 -4.55 -9.38
N THR A 266 -14.18 -5.54 -8.91
CA THR A 266 -15.49 -5.90 -9.45
C THR A 266 -16.63 -5.81 -8.43
N GLY A 267 -16.32 -5.90 -7.13
CA GLY A 267 -17.25 -5.87 -6.00
C GLY A 267 -16.98 -4.74 -5.01
N LEU A 268 -16.46 -3.60 -5.49
CA LEU A 268 -16.09 -2.47 -4.62
C LEU A 268 -17.29 -1.90 -3.82
N PRO A 269 -18.49 -1.69 -4.42
CA PRO A 269 -19.66 -1.22 -3.68
C PRO A 269 -20.12 -2.19 -2.59
N GLU A 270 -20.07 -3.49 -2.87
CA GLU A 270 -20.48 -4.54 -1.93
C GLU A 270 -19.55 -4.58 -0.72
N VAL A 271 -18.23 -4.45 -0.94
CA VAL A 271 -17.25 -4.33 0.15
C VAL A 271 -17.47 -3.05 0.94
N ALA A 272 -17.72 -1.91 0.29
CA ALA A 272 -18.02 -0.66 0.98
C ALA A 272 -19.24 -0.82 1.91
N ARG A 273 -20.36 -1.35 1.40
CA ARG A 273 -21.57 -1.59 2.19
C ARG A 273 -21.33 -2.53 3.36
N TRP A 274 -20.55 -3.60 3.14
CA TRP A 274 -20.18 -4.54 4.21
C TRP A 274 -19.38 -3.85 5.32
N LEU A 275 -18.38 -3.03 4.97
CA LEU A 275 -17.57 -2.28 5.95
C LEU A 275 -18.38 -1.23 6.72
N LEU A 276 -19.34 -0.57 6.06
CA LEU A 276 -20.20 0.42 6.70
C LEU A 276 -21.17 -0.21 7.72
N GLY A 277 -21.52 -1.49 7.56
CA GLY A 277 -22.36 -2.23 8.50
C GLY A 277 -21.65 -2.74 9.76
N VAL A 278 -20.33 -2.55 9.89
CA VAL A 278 -19.54 -3.09 11.00
C VAL A 278 -19.52 -2.14 12.18
N GLU A 279 -19.80 -2.62 13.39
CA GLU A 279 -19.71 -1.80 14.61
C GLU A 279 -18.27 -1.58 15.09
N GLY A 280 -18.02 -0.39 15.66
CA GLY A 280 -16.73 0.00 16.22
C GLY A 280 -15.81 0.72 15.23
N ARG A 281 -14.79 1.43 15.74
CA ARG A 281 -13.91 2.27 14.93
C ARG A 281 -13.12 1.46 13.89
N LEU A 282 -13.20 1.85 12.62
CA LEU A 282 -12.46 1.19 11.55
C LEU A 282 -11.03 1.71 11.45
N VAL A 283 -10.09 0.79 11.20
CA VAL A 283 -8.75 1.09 10.70
C VAL A 283 -8.62 0.47 9.31
N LEU A 284 -8.77 1.27 8.26
CA LEU A 284 -8.74 0.81 6.89
C LEU A 284 -7.31 0.68 6.37
N GLY A 285 -6.79 -0.54 6.38
CA GLY A 285 -5.43 -0.85 5.97
C GLY A 285 -5.32 -1.36 4.54
N ASN A 286 -4.47 -0.70 3.75
CA ASN A 286 -4.19 -1.08 2.36
C ASN A 286 -2.89 -1.88 2.25
N TYR A 287 -3.03 -3.19 2.06
CA TYR A 287 -1.92 -4.15 1.87
C TYR A 287 -2.02 -4.90 0.54
N VAL A 288 -2.87 -4.40 -0.37
CA VAL A 288 -3.14 -5.05 -1.65
C VAL A 288 -1.93 -5.02 -2.56
N TYR A 289 -1.83 -6.05 -3.39
CA TYR A 289 -0.84 -6.14 -4.44
C TYR A 289 -1.45 -6.86 -5.65
N ALA A 290 -1.13 -6.37 -6.84
CA ALA A 290 -1.43 -7.07 -8.08
C ALA A 290 -0.25 -6.90 -9.06
N PRO A 291 -0.07 -7.83 -10.02
CA PRO A 291 0.96 -7.69 -11.04
C PRO A 291 0.54 -6.67 -12.12
N GLY A 292 1.52 -5.89 -12.60
CA GLY A 292 1.36 -5.04 -13.77
C GLY A 292 0.23 -4.01 -13.66
N ALA A 293 -0.56 -3.89 -14.71
CA ALA A 293 -1.57 -2.83 -14.84
C ALA A 293 -2.74 -2.98 -13.86
N ALA A 294 -3.06 -4.20 -13.42
CA ALA A 294 -4.08 -4.43 -12.40
C ALA A 294 -3.77 -3.69 -11.09
N TYR A 295 -2.48 -3.44 -10.78
CA TYR A 295 -2.13 -2.77 -9.53
C TYR A 295 -2.53 -1.30 -9.48
N ALA A 296 -2.39 -0.59 -10.62
CA ALA A 296 -2.82 0.79 -10.73
C ALA A 296 -4.35 0.91 -10.60
N ARG A 297 -5.10 0.00 -11.25
CA ARG A 297 -6.56 -0.07 -11.13
C ARG A 297 -7.00 -0.33 -9.70
N LEU A 298 -6.36 -1.32 -9.07
CA LEU A 298 -6.65 -1.71 -7.69
C LEU A 298 -6.32 -0.58 -6.70
N SER A 299 -5.23 0.15 -6.92
CA SER A 299 -4.88 1.30 -6.07
C SER A 299 -5.87 2.46 -6.22
N ALA A 300 -6.38 2.71 -7.43
CA ALA A 300 -7.46 3.68 -7.64
C ALA A 300 -8.79 3.24 -7.01
N ALA A 301 -9.15 1.96 -7.11
CA ALA A 301 -10.33 1.41 -6.45
C ALA A 301 -10.25 1.58 -4.92
N VAL A 302 -9.12 1.23 -4.32
CA VAL A 302 -8.92 1.40 -2.88
C VAL A 302 -8.87 2.86 -2.46
N ASP A 303 -8.34 3.78 -3.28
CA ASP A 303 -8.42 5.22 -3.03
C ASP A 303 -9.87 5.72 -2.94
N ALA A 304 -10.70 5.29 -3.89
CA ALA A 304 -12.13 5.61 -3.90
C ALA A 304 -12.83 5.03 -2.66
N LEU A 305 -12.54 3.77 -2.29
CA LEU A 305 -13.08 3.16 -1.07
C LEU A 305 -12.66 3.91 0.19
N CYS A 306 -11.38 4.31 0.31
CA CYS A 306 -10.90 5.07 1.47
C CYS A 306 -11.67 6.39 1.61
N THR A 307 -11.86 7.10 0.49
CA THR A 307 -12.60 8.38 0.48
C THR A 307 -14.03 8.17 0.95
N HIS A 308 -14.73 7.20 0.35
CA HIS A 308 -16.12 6.90 0.65
C HIS A 308 -16.33 6.46 2.11
N VAL A 309 -15.47 5.59 2.64
CA VAL A 309 -15.57 5.13 4.03
C VAL A 309 -15.29 6.26 5.02
N ILE A 310 -14.30 7.13 4.76
CA ILE A 310 -14.03 8.29 5.64
C ILE A 310 -15.22 9.26 5.63
N GLU A 311 -15.82 9.54 4.47
CA GLU A 311 -16.97 10.42 4.36
C GLU A 311 -18.18 9.88 5.14
N ALA A 312 -18.44 8.58 5.05
CA ALA A 312 -19.53 7.93 5.78
C ALA A 312 -19.21 7.69 7.27
N ARG A 313 -17.93 7.53 7.62
CA ARG A 313 -17.42 7.21 8.97
C ARG A 313 -16.19 8.05 9.30
N PRO A 314 -16.36 9.32 9.74
CA PRO A 314 -15.26 10.26 9.95
C PRO A 314 -14.24 9.84 11.03
N ASP A 315 -14.59 8.90 11.91
CA ASP A 315 -13.69 8.33 12.93
C ASP A 315 -12.70 7.29 12.37
N THR A 316 -12.87 6.87 11.11
CA THR A 316 -12.02 5.89 10.43
C THR A 316 -10.56 6.36 10.38
N ALA A 317 -9.64 5.50 10.81
CA ALA A 317 -8.22 5.66 10.56
C ALA A 317 -7.80 4.94 9.27
N LEU A 318 -6.73 5.39 8.63
CA LEU A 318 -6.13 4.68 7.48
C LEU A 318 -4.77 4.09 7.84
N ALA A 319 -4.38 2.98 7.21
CA ALA A 319 -3.06 2.39 7.37
C ALA A 319 -2.42 2.01 6.02
N PHE A 320 -1.16 2.39 5.82
CA PHE A 320 -0.40 2.16 4.59
C PHE A 320 1.05 1.76 4.89
N LEU A 321 1.59 0.90 4.03
CA LEU A 321 3.02 0.61 3.97
C LEU A 321 3.62 1.15 2.67
N ALA A 322 4.55 2.10 2.81
CA ALA A 322 5.36 2.55 1.69
C ALA A 322 6.40 1.49 1.34
N THR A 323 6.71 1.35 0.05
CA THR A 323 7.85 0.54 -0.38
C THR A 323 9.15 1.32 -0.17
N PRO A 324 10.25 0.68 0.25
CA PRO A 324 11.55 1.36 0.36
C PRO A 324 12.18 1.60 -1.03
N THR A 325 11.66 0.96 -2.08
CA THR A 325 12.15 1.09 -3.46
C THR A 325 11.38 2.15 -4.26
N ASP A 326 11.15 3.31 -3.65
CA ASP A 326 10.53 4.50 -4.27
C ASP A 326 11.44 5.71 -4.03
N VAL A 327 11.03 6.90 -4.48
CA VAL A 327 11.76 8.15 -4.24
C VAL A 327 11.23 8.84 -3.00
N PHE A 328 12.14 9.24 -2.10
CA PHE A 328 11.82 9.97 -0.88
C PHE A 328 12.72 11.18 -0.71
N ALA A 329 12.17 12.28 -0.19
CA ALA A 329 12.98 13.31 0.43
C ALA A 329 13.36 12.82 1.84
N VAL A 330 14.64 12.92 2.17
CA VAL A 330 15.22 12.39 3.41
C VAL A 330 15.95 13.47 4.18
N PRO A 331 16.03 13.39 5.53
CA PRO A 331 16.71 14.40 6.32
C PRO A 331 18.23 14.48 6.05
N GLY A 332 18.86 15.60 6.38
CA GLY A 332 20.28 15.84 6.08
C GLY A 332 21.28 14.92 6.82
N ASP A 333 20.91 14.34 7.95
CA ASP A 333 21.77 13.37 8.66
C ASP A 333 21.89 12.03 7.89
N VAL A 334 20.85 11.63 7.16
CA VAL A 334 20.89 10.51 6.20
C VAL A 334 21.96 10.76 5.14
N VAL A 335 21.96 11.96 4.55
CA VAL A 335 22.93 12.38 3.53
C VAL A 335 24.35 12.42 4.09
N THR A 336 24.49 12.90 5.32
CA THR A 336 25.77 12.96 6.04
C THR A 336 26.37 11.56 6.21
N GLN A 337 25.59 10.62 6.75
CA GLN A 337 26.06 9.25 6.97
C GLN A 337 26.38 8.52 5.65
N ALA A 338 25.54 8.66 4.62
CA ALA A 338 25.81 8.07 3.31
C ALA A 338 27.09 8.64 2.65
N THR A 339 27.30 9.95 2.77
CA THR A 339 28.50 10.63 2.25
C THR A 339 29.76 10.17 2.99
N GLU A 340 29.69 10.01 4.31
CA GLU A 340 30.78 9.48 5.13
C GLU A 340 31.15 8.05 4.72
N ARG A 341 30.17 7.16 4.61
CA ARG A 341 30.38 5.79 4.11
C ARG A 341 31.01 5.78 2.73
N TYR A 342 30.57 6.69 1.85
CA TYR A 342 31.14 6.80 0.51
C TYR A 342 32.61 7.23 0.57
N ARG A 343 32.99 8.17 1.43
CA ARG A 343 34.40 8.60 1.62
C ARG A 343 35.28 7.46 2.13
N HIS A 344 34.77 6.67 3.08
CA HIS A 344 35.47 5.53 3.69
C HIS A 344 35.43 4.24 2.85
N ARG A 345 34.84 4.27 1.65
CA ARG A 345 34.77 3.10 0.76
C ARG A 345 36.15 2.52 0.42
N SER A 346 36.18 1.20 0.25
CA SER A 346 37.41 0.44 -0.04
C SER A 346 38.11 0.90 -1.33
N ARG A 347 39.43 0.68 -1.40
CA ARG A 347 40.23 0.96 -2.62
C ARG A 347 39.67 0.22 -3.85
N ARG A 348 39.18 -1.02 -3.68
CA ARG A 348 38.55 -1.80 -4.75
C ARG A 348 37.29 -1.12 -5.27
N ALA A 349 36.46 -0.56 -4.40
CA ALA A 349 35.26 0.19 -4.81
C ALA A 349 35.62 1.48 -5.56
N ARG A 350 36.67 2.20 -5.13
CA ARG A 350 37.18 3.39 -5.84
C ARG A 350 37.64 3.05 -7.26
N LEU A 351 38.42 1.98 -7.40
CA LEU A 351 38.87 1.50 -8.71
C LEU A 351 37.70 1.02 -9.57
N GLY A 352 36.75 0.27 -9.00
CA GLY A 352 35.56 -0.20 -9.70
C GLY A 352 34.69 0.94 -10.27
N HIS A 353 34.53 2.03 -9.52
CA HIS A 353 33.84 3.23 -9.99
C HIS A 353 34.53 3.83 -11.23
N LEU A 354 35.85 4.04 -11.16
CA LEU A 354 36.65 4.57 -12.28
C LEU A 354 36.61 3.67 -13.51
N LEU A 355 36.81 2.36 -13.33
CA LEU A 355 36.79 1.39 -14.43
C LEU A 355 35.41 1.25 -15.08
N SER A 356 34.34 1.61 -14.36
CA SER A 356 32.97 1.60 -14.90
C SER A 356 32.60 2.88 -15.66
N ALA A 357 33.56 3.77 -15.94
CA ALA A 357 33.31 5.12 -16.44
C ALA A 357 32.28 5.87 -15.57
N GLU A 358 32.41 5.72 -14.25
CA GLU A 358 31.58 6.34 -13.20
C GLU A 358 30.10 5.91 -13.18
N ARG A 359 29.74 4.85 -13.93
CA ARG A 359 28.37 4.33 -14.01
C ARG A 359 27.97 3.42 -12.85
N LEU A 360 28.93 2.73 -12.24
CA LEU A 360 28.71 1.85 -11.09
C LEU A 360 29.26 2.50 -9.82
N LEU A 361 28.70 2.14 -8.66
CA LEU A 361 29.15 2.67 -7.35
C LEU A 361 29.09 4.21 -7.28
N THR A 362 28.11 4.81 -7.95
CA THR A 362 27.84 6.26 -7.96
C THR A 362 27.37 6.70 -6.58
N PRO A 363 27.83 7.85 -6.03
CA PRO A 363 27.42 8.32 -4.71
C PRO A 363 25.91 8.51 -4.61
N ASN A 364 25.32 8.08 -3.49
CA ASN A 364 23.87 8.10 -3.30
C ASN A 364 23.28 9.52 -3.37
N TYR A 365 24.01 10.50 -2.82
CA TYR A 365 23.58 11.90 -2.77
C TYR A 365 24.71 12.85 -3.21
N PRO A 366 24.36 14.04 -3.72
CA PRO A 366 25.25 15.20 -3.68
C PRO A 366 25.61 15.52 -2.21
N PRO A 367 26.90 15.76 -1.89
CA PRO A 367 27.30 16.12 -0.53
C PRO A 367 26.60 17.40 -0.04
N GLY A 368 26.05 17.35 1.18
CA GLY A 368 25.40 18.50 1.82
C GLY A 368 23.96 18.78 1.40
N ALA A 369 23.36 17.94 0.55
CA ALA A 369 21.93 18.06 0.20
C ALA A 369 21.03 17.98 1.45
N ASN A 370 20.08 18.91 1.58
CA ASN A 370 19.11 18.94 2.67
C ASN A 370 17.79 19.63 2.24
N PRO A 371 16.67 18.91 2.10
CA PRO A 371 16.58 17.45 2.18
C PRO A 371 17.38 16.78 1.07
N GLY A 372 17.84 15.55 1.32
CA GLY A 372 18.38 14.67 0.28
C GLY A 372 17.27 14.01 -0.53
N ILE A 373 17.56 13.55 -1.76
CA ILE A 373 16.60 12.80 -2.58
C ILE A 373 17.08 11.36 -2.72
N ALA A 374 16.47 10.46 -1.95
CA ALA A 374 16.76 9.03 -1.97
C ALA A 374 16.01 8.37 -3.12
N ASP A 375 16.65 8.25 -4.28
CA ASP A 375 16.06 7.63 -5.47
C ASP A 375 16.35 6.12 -5.50
N SER A 376 15.44 5.35 -4.91
CA SER A 376 15.54 3.89 -4.79
C SER A 376 14.66 3.14 -5.79
N LEU A 377 14.18 3.80 -6.85
CA LEU A 377 13.34 3.16 -7.86
C LEU A 377 14.07 2.02 -8.57
N VAL A 378 13.40 0.87 -8.64
CA VAL A 378 13.89 -0.34 -9.31
C VAL A 378 13.17 -0.49 -10.66
N PRO A 379 13.87 -0.31 -11.81
CA PRO A 379 13.24 -0.30 -13.13
C PRO A 379 12.37 -1.53 -13.42
N GLN A 380 12.77 -2.70 -12.90
CA GLN A 380 12.10 -3.99 -13.11
C GLN A 380 10.71 -4.07 -12.48
N GLN A 381 10.36 -3.19 -11.55
CA GLN A 381 9.00 -3.12 -10.99
C GLN A 381 8.02 -2.47 -11.99
N GLY A 382 8.51 -1.57 -12.85
CA GLY A 382 7.77 -0.92 -13.91
C GLY A 382 6.87 0.25 -13.46
N PRO A 383 6.37 1.05 -14.43
CA PRO A 383 5.64 2.29 -14.15
C PRO A 383 4.31 2.07 -13.41
N ASN A 384 3.62 0.95 -13.67
CA ASN A 384 2.34 0.65 -13.00
C ASN A 384 2.51 0.36 -11.51
N TYR A 385 3.62 -0.27 -11.11
CA TYR A 385 3.95 -0.46 -9.71
C TYR A 385 4.27 0.87 -9.03
N ALA A 386 5.09 1.70 -9.69
CA ALA A 386 5.44 3.03 -9.18
C ALA A 386 4.19 3.90 -8.99
N LEU A 387 3.30 3.95 -9.98
CA LEU A 387 2.03 4.67 -9.87
C LEU A 387 1.15 4.14 -8.74
N ALA A 388 0.96 2.82 -8.66
CA ALA A 388 0.15 2.19 -7.62
C ALA A 388 0.63 2.56 -6.21
N LYS A 389 1.95 2.46 -5.96
CA LYS A 389 2.55 2.85 -4.68
C LYS A 389 2.47 4.35 -4.43
N ARG A 390 2.57 5.17 -5.47
CA ARG A 390 2.44 6.62 -5.35
C ARG A 390 1.02 7.06 -4.98
N ILE A 391 -0.03 6.43 -5.54
CA ILE A 391 -1.42 6.66 -5.14
C ILE A 391 -1.62 6.37 -3.64
N GLN A 392 -1.06 5.26 -3.15
CA GLN A 392 -1.14 4.90 -1.73
C GLN A 392 -0.49 5.97 -0.83
N ARG A 393 0.71 6.44 -1.20
CA ARG A 393 1.42 7.52 -0.49
C ARG A 393 0.64 8.84 -0.52
N TRP A 394 0.15 9.24 -1.69
CA TRP A 394 -0.63 10.46 -1.82
C TRP A 394 -1.89 10.44 -0.96
N ARG A 395 -2.62 9.32 -0.91
CA ARG A 395 -3.78 9.18 -0.02
C ARG A 395 -3.39 9.33 1.45
N ALA A 396 -2.29 8.71 1.87
CA ALA A 396 -1.80 8.85 3.24
C ALA A 396 -1.50 10.31 3.61
N SER A 397 -0.79 11.04 2.74
CA SER A 397 -0.45 12.46 2.94
C SER A 397 -1.69 13.36 2.94
N ALA A 398 -2.56 13.22 1.94
CA ALA A 398 -3.79 14.02 1.83
C ALA A 398 -4.75 13.78 3.01
N ALA A 399 -4.94 12.53 3.41
CA ALA A 399 -5.80 12.19 4.55
C ALA A 399 -5.25 12.76 5.87
N ARG A 400 -3.94 12.64 6.12
CA ARG A 400 -3.32 13.24 7.32
C ARG A 400 -3.44 14.76 7.30
N ARG A 401 -3.24 15.41 6.15
CA ARG A 401 -3.40 16.85 5.98
C ARG A 401 -4.84 17.31 6.28
N ALA A 402 -5.83 16.50 5.92
CA ALA A 402 -7.23 16.71 6.23
C ALA A 402 -7.63 16.36 7.67
N GLY A 403 -6.68 15.93 8.53
CA GLY A 403 -6.93 15.62 9.94
C GLY A 403 -7.33 14.16 10.23
N THR A 404 -7.39 13.29 9.22
CA THR A 404 -7.62 11.85 9.43
C THR A 404 -6.44 11.22 10.16
N THR A 405 -6.72 10.30 11.10
CA THR A 405 -5.67 9.48 11.71
C THR A 405 -5.07 8.55 10.65
N VAL A 406 -3.77 8.66 10.42
CA VAL A 406 -3.06 7.83 9.44
C VAL A 406 -1.91 7.10 10.11
N SER A 407 -1.84 5.80 9.89
CA SER A 407 -0.64 5.00 10.07
C SER A 407 0.10 4.90 8.74
N PHE A 408 1.34 5.35 8.69
CA PHE A 408 2.18 5.29 7.52
C PHE A 408 3.63 5.04 7.95
N SER A 409 4.29 4.09 7.30
CA SER A 409 5.72 3.85 7.48
C SER A 409 6.32 3.27 6.20
N VAL A 410 7.58 3.61 5.94
CA VAL A 410 8.36 2.91 4.92
C VAL A 410 8.73 1.54 5.47
N ALA A 411 8.21 0.50 4.82
CA ALA A 411 8.43 -0.87 5.23
C ALA A 411 9.80 -1.38 4.76
N PRO A 412 10.40 -2.35 5.48
CA PRO A 412 11.69 -2.90 5.09
C PRO A 412 11.62 -3.73 3.81
N PRO A 413 12.72 -3.77 3.04
CA PRO A 413 12.83 -4.71 1.94
C PRO A 413 12.79 -6.12 2.52
N THR A 414 11.81 -6.89 2.07
CA THR A 414 11.43 -8.14 2.74
C THR A 414 11.46 -9.29 1.73
N ARG A 415 12.00 -10.45 2.15
CA ARG A 415 12.06 -11.65 1.31
C ARG A 415 10.70 -12.34 1.21
N THR A 416 9.73 -11.68 0.59
CA THR A 416 8.38 -12.21 0.33
C THR A 416 8.37 -13.11 -0.90
N ARG A 417 7.36 -13.99 -1.01
CA ARG A 417 7.16 -14.84 -2.19
C ARG A 417 6.98 -14.03 -3.47
N SER A 418 6.31 -12.88 -3.39
CA SER A 418 6.08 -11.99 -4.54
C SER A 418 7.37 -11.41 -5.11
N VAL A 419 8.38 -11.16 -4.26
CA VAL A 419 9.68 -10.66 -4.70
C VAL A 419 10.56 -11.81 -5.18
N THR A 420 10.61 -12.93 -4.45
CA THR A 420 11.46 -14.06 -4.79
C THR A 420 11.01 -14.81 -6.05
N ALA A 421 9.76 -14.63 -6.49
CA ALA A 421 9.28 -15.14 -7.77
C ALA A 421 10.03 -14.54 -8.98
N ASN A 422 10.61 -13.34 -8.85
CA ASN A 422 11.49 -12.76 -9.86
C ASN A 422 12.95 -13.12 -9.56
N ARG A 423 13.57 -13.95 -10.41
CA ARG A 423 14.94 -14.46 -10.22
C ARG A 423 15.98 -13.35 -10.06
N LEU A 424 15.85 -12.24 -10.79
CA LEU A 424 16.81 -11.13 -10.71
C LEU A 424 16.70 -10.39 -9.38
N LEU A 425 15.47 -10.14 -8.91
CA LEU A 425 15.24 -9.50 -7.61
C LEU A 425 15.64 -10.43 -6.46
N ALA A 426 15.37 -11.73 -6.57
CA ALA A 426 15.81 -12.73 -5.61
C ALA A 426 17.34 -12.74 -5.46
N ALA A 427 18.07 -12.76 -6.58
CA ALA A 427 19.52 -12.70 -6.58
C ALA A 427 20.04 -11.36 -6.03
N ALA A 428 19.42 -10.24 -6.41
CA ALA A 428 19.78 -8.92 -5.87
C ALA A 428 19.60 -8.87 -4.34
N TYR A 429 18.51 -9.42 -3.81
CA TYR A 429 18.25 -9.49 -2.37
C TYR A 429 19.25 -10.39 -1.65
N ALA A 430 19.66 -11.50 -2.26
CA ALA A 430 20.72 -12.35 -1.71
C ALA A 430 22.07 -11.61 -1.61
N GLY A 431 22.39 -10.74 -2.57
CA GLY A 431 23.61 -9.93 -2.58
C GLY A 431 23.52 -8.56 -1.88
N ALA A 432 22.35 -8.16 -1.37
CA ALA A 432 22.09 -6.81 -0.88
C ALA A 432 22.96 -6.40 0.32
N HIS A 433 23.26 -7.35 1.21
CA HIS A 433 24.12 -7.15 2.37
C HIS A 433 25.54 -6.67 2.02
N LEU A 434 26.02 -6.93 0.78
CA LEU A 434 27.31 -6.45 0.29
C LEU A 434 27.34 -4.93 0.08
N PHE A 435 26.19 -4.27 0.15
CA PHE A 435 26.00 -2.83 -0.05
C PHE A 435 25.27 -2.19 1.14
N ASP A 436 25.40 -2.80 2.33
CA ASP A 436 24.83 -2.34 3.60
C ASP A 436 23.29 -2.25 3.58
N VAL A 437 22.64 -3.13 2.80
CA VAL A 437 21.18 -3.27 2.75
C VAL A 437 20.75 -4.56 3.42
N GLU A 438 19.99 -4.44 4.51
CA GLU A 438 19.41 -5.57 5.25
C GLU A 438 18.09 -5.98 4.62
N ILE A 439 17.95 -7.26 4.26
CA ILE A 439 16.70 -7.85 3.76
C ILE A 439 16.05 -8.63 4.89
N PHE A 440 14.86 -8.19 5.29
CA PHE A 440 14.13 -8.73 6.43
C PHE A 440 13.36 -10.00 6.07
N GLU A 441 13.17 -10.86 7.07
CA GLU A 441 12.22 -11.97 6.98
C GLU A 441 10.78 -11.45 7.09
N PRO A 442 9.80 -12.04 6.38
CA PRO A 442 8.42 -11.62 6.46
C PRO A 442 7.87 -11.50 7.89
N ALA A 443 8.20 -12.44 8.77
CA ALA A 443 7.75 -12.41 10.16
C ALA A 443 8.31 -11.21 10.95
N THR A 444 9.59 -10.86 10.74
CA THR A 444 10.21 -9.68 11.35
C THR A 444 9.51 -8.41 10.87
N SER A 445 9.36 -8.25 9.55
CA SER A 445 8.70 -7.10 8.95
C SER A 445 7.25 -6.97 9.41
N ASN A 446 6.54 -8.09 9.51
CA ASN A 446 5.16 -8.14 9.97
C ASN A 446 4.99 -7.56 11.38
N LYS A 447 5.74 -8.10 12.36
CA LYS A 447 5.68 -7.64 13.76
C LYS A 447 6.17 -6.20 13.89
N LEU A 448 7.24 -5.83 13.19
CA LEU A 448 7.78 -4.47 13.21
C LEU A 448 6.76 -3.46 12.68
N MET A 449 6.17 -3.70 11.50
CA MET A 449 5.19 -2.79 10.91
C MET A 449 3.88 -2.76 11.69
N ALA A 450 3.45 -3.88 12.29
CA ALA A 450 2.30 -3.92 13.18
C ALA A 450 2.54 -3.10 14.46
N ALA A 451 3.76 -3.12 15.02
CA ALA A 451 4.11 -2.27 16.16
C ALA A 451 4.04 -0.77 15.80
N LEU A 452 4.55 -0.37 14.62
CA LEU A 452 4.43 1.02 14.16
C LEU A 452 2.97 1.43 13.95
N LEU A 453 2.13 0.53 13.42
CA LEU A 453 0.68 0.73 13.34
C LEU A 453 0.06 0.99 14.71
N VAL A 454 0.35 0.14 15.70
CA VAL A 454 -0.14 0.30 17.08
C VAL A 454 0.30 1.66 17.65
N HIS A 455 1.60 1.98 17.55
CA HIS A 455 2.12 3.26 18.02
C HIS A 455 1.34 4.43 17.41
N GLN A 456 1.16 4.44 16.08
CA GLN A 456 0.56 5.56 15.37
C GLN A 456 -0.96 5.68 15.59
N LEU A 457 -1.65 4.59 15.95
CA LEU A 457 -3.05 4.61 16.37
C LEU A 457 -3.22 5.12 17.81
N ARG A 458 -2.30 4.74 18.70
CA ARG A 458 -2.32 5.14 20.13
C ARG A 458 -1.77 6.54 20.36
N ASN A 459 -0.91 7.01 19.45
CA ASN A 459 -0.27 8.32 19.49
C ASN A 459 -0.46 9.05 18.15
N PRO A 460 -1.71 9.43 17.81
CA PRO A 460 -1.99 10.16 16.58
C PRO A 460 -1.38 11.56 16.64
N ARG A 461 -1.04 12.10 15.47
CA ARG A 461 -0.39 13.41 15.35
C ARG A 461 -0.90 14.18 14.13
N PRO A 462 -0.87 15.53 14.18
CA PRO A 462 -1.19 16.34 13.01
C PRO A 462 -0.17 16.12 11.88
N ALA A 463 -0.57 16.55 10.68
CA ALA A 463 0.31 16.64 9.53
C ALA A 463 1.52 17.56 9.83
N ALA A 464 2.69 17.19 9.33
CA ALA A 464 3.84 18.09 9.36
C ALA A 464 3.63 19.31 8.45
N ALA A 465 4.52 20.29 8.55
CA ALA A 465 4.53 21.42 7.62
C ALA A 465 4.82 20.97 6.19
N GLU A 466 5.68 19.96 6.01
CA GLU A 466 6.06 19.39 4.73
C GLU A 466 5.78 17.89 4.73
N ALA A 467 5.09 17.40 3.68
CA ALA A 467 4.64 16.01 3.60
C ALA A 467 5.77 14.98 3.73
N TRP A 468 6.97 15.28 3.18
CA TRP A 468 8.10 14.35 3.22
C TRP A 468 8.57 14.05 4.65
N ARG A 469 8.40 15.00 5.59
CA ARG A 469 8.74 14.77 7.01
C ARG A 469 7.84 13.72 7.64
N ASP A 470 6.57 13.65 7.20
CA ASP A 470 5.65 12.60 7.60
C ASP A 470 6.06 11.25 7.05
N GLU A 471 6.54 11.22 5.80
CA GLU A 471 6.96 9.99 5.12
C GLU A 471 8.27 9.41 5.67
N ALA A 472 9.21 10.28 6.08
CA ALA A 472 10.50 9.86 6.64
C ALA A 472 10.39 9.31 8.06
N ARG A 473 9.36 9.71 8.82
CA ARG A 473 9.19 9.30 10.21
C ARG A 473 8.78 7.83 10.32
N GLY A 474 9.43 7.08 11.22
CA GLY A 474 9.17 5.66 11.41
C GLY A 474 9.65 4.78 10.25
N ALA A 475 10.54 5.27 9.39
CA ALA A 475 11.01 4.51 8.25
C ALA A 475 11.94 3.37 8.67
N ALA A 476 11.61 2.16 8.23
CA ALA A 476 12.46 0.98 8.31
C ALA A 476 12.92 0.63 6.89
N HIS A 477 13.75 1.47 6.27
CA HIS A 477 14.09 1.36 4.84
C HIS A 477 15.19 0.32 4.53
N GLY A 478 15.62 -0.49 5.50
CA GLY A 478 16.59 -1.55 5.34
C GLY A 478 17.99 -1.10 4.90
N GLY A 479 18.36 0.16 5.09
CA GLY A 479 19.64 0.71 4.63
C GLY A 479 19.61 1.44 3.29
N PHE A 480 18.53 1.35 2.49
CA PHE A 480 18.45 2.00 1.17
C PHE A 480 18.75 3.51 1.17
N TRP A 481 18.37 4.22 2.23
CA TRP A 481 18.64 5.66 2.32
C TRP A 481 20.05 5.98 2.82
N ARG A 482 20.64 5.10 3.64
CA ARG A 482 21.91 5.35 4.33
C ARG A 482 23.10 4.62 3.69
N THR A 483 22.88 3.88 2.60
CA THR A 483 23.96 3.25 1.82
C THR A 483 24.79 4.31 1.06
N PRO A 484 26.10 4.10 0.87
CA PRO A 484 26.97 5.04 0.15
C PRO A 484 26.65 5.21 -1.34
N TYR A 485 25.92 4.26 -1.95
CA TYR A 485 25.75 4.21 -3.40
C TYR A 485 24.28 4.36 -3.81
N GLN A 486 24.05 4.94 -4.98
CA GLN A 486 22.73 4.91 -5.61
C GLN A 486 22.35 3.45 -5.89
N PRO A 487 21.14 2.99 -5.48
CA PRO A 487 20.73 1.61 -5.64
C PRO A 487 20.88 1.07 -7.07
N ARG A 488 20.53 1.87 -8.08
CA ARG A 488 20.66 1.47 -9.49
C ARG A 488 22.10 1.24 -9.95
N SER A 489 23.09 1.89 -9.32
CA SER A 489 24.51 1.72 -9.64
C SER A 489 25.13 0.45 -9.03
N VAL A 490 24.41 -0.23 -8.13
CA VAL A 490 24.87 -1.44 -7.43
C VAL A 490 23.97 -2.66 -7.62
N LEU A 491 22.72 -2.47 -8.07
CA LEU A 491 21.74 -3.54 -8.22
C LEU A 491 22.25 -4.71 -9.08
N GLY A 492 22.88 -4.41 -10.22
CA GLY A 492 23.46 -5.44 -11.09
C GLY A 492 24.61 -6.21 -10.43
N LEU A 493 25.44 -5.53 -9.64
CA LEU A 493 26.54 -6.15 -8.89
C LEU A 493 26.00 -7.05 -7.76
N ALA A 494 24.95 -6.60 -7.07
CA ALA A 494 24.26 -7.40 -6.05
C ALA A 494 23.65 -8.67 -6.66
N ALA A 495 22.95 -8.54 -7.78
CA ALA A 495 22.36 -9.68 -8.48
C ALA A 495 23.43 -10.69 -8.93
N LEU A 496 24.51 -10.24 -9.58
CA LEU A 496 25.59 -11.12 -10.03
C LEU A 496 26.23 -11.90 -8.88
N ARG A 497 26.43 -11.26 -7.72
CA ARG A 497 27.05 -11.90 -6.55
C ARG A 497 26.09 -12.76 -5.74
N GLY A 498 24.79 -12.51 -5.81
CA GLY A 498 23.77 -13.31 -5.13
C GLY A 498 23.32 -14.55 -5.90
N LEU A 499 23.59 -14.63 -7.21
CA LEU A 499 23.23 -15.77 -8.06
C LEU A 499 23.66 -17.14 -7.50
N PRO A 500 24.90 -17.34 -7.00
CA PRO A 500 25.33 -18.64 -6.45
C PRO A 500 24.50 -19.11 -5.26
N THR A 501 23.96 -18.18 -4.47
CA THR A 501 23.13 -18.47 -3.29
C THR A 501 21.69 -18.81 -3.66
N THR A 502 21.22 -18.38 -4.84
CA THR A 502 19.87 -18.68 -5.35
C THR A 502 19.76 -19.96 -6.18
N LEU A 503 20.89 -20.56 -6.53
CA LEU A 503 20.98 -21.82 -7.29
C LEU A 503 21.25 -23.05 -6.40
N ARG A 504 21.46 -22.81 -5.10
CA ARG A 504 21.46 -23.83 -4.04
C ARG A 504 20.09 -23.86 -3.40
#